data_AF-A0A9E3E6M2-F1
#
_entry.id   AF-A0A9E3E6M2-F1
#
_cell.length_a   1.000
_cell.length_b   1.000
_cell.length_c   1.000
_cell.angle_alpha   90.00
_cell.angle_beta   90.00
_cell.angle_gamma   90.00
#
_symmetry.space_group_name_H-M   'P 1'
#
loop_
_entity.id
_entity.type
_entity.pdbx_description
1 polymer ?
#
loop_
_entity_poly.entity_id
_entity_poly.type
_entity_poly.pdbx_seq_one_letter_code
_entity_poly.pdbx_strand_id
1 'polypeptide(L)'
;MTATGGGARQRPKQSALAVYRRHCVVKIAYNRQKGKTWRERARYLTREHAQTPGARGIGFDAEHDQIDMVAIVDAWQKQDDPLLWRFIISPDDADRIDLREHVRELAANMERDLGTRLEWTAIDHHPETENHHVHMLVRGVRDDGRELELDRDYIATGIRDLSQSLIERDLGPRQEHEMLAARERGIEANNWTDIDRALQYRQDANGVVAYPGPPRVGQDRMRQEIERLDYLERLSLASRIGESSWRLSPDHEQKLRELQRDRDIIKRLERERQQGLERDVD
;
A
#
# COMPACT_ATOMS: atom_id res chain seq x y z
N MET A 1 -44.98 -19.78 18.09
CA MET A 1 -43.95 -20.37 17.21
C MET A 1 -43.87 -19.52 15.95
N THR A 2 -42.92 -18.59 15.88
CA THR A 2 -42.69 -17.73 14.72
C THR A 2 -41.20 -17.77 14.41
N ALA A 3 -40.87 -18.42 13.30
CA ALA A 3 -39.51 -18.61 12.83
C ALA A 3 -39.01 -17.34 12.14
N THR A 4 -37.91 -16.76 12.63
CA THR A 4 -37.14 -15.71 11.98
C THR A 4 -35.96 -16.35 11.25
N GLY A 5 -36.10 -16.52 9.93
CA GLY A 5 -35.02 -16.95 9.05
C GLY A 5 -34.05 -15.81 8.78
N GLY A 6 -32.83 -15.92 9.32
CA GLY A 6 -31.72 -15.01 9.00
C GLY A 6 -31.18 -15.29 7.60
N GLY A 7 -31.47 -14.40 6.65
CA GLY A 7 -30.86 -14.41 5.33
C GLY A 7 -29.37 -14.05 5.42
N ALA A 8 -28.50 -15.02 5.17
CA ALA A 8 -27.07 -14.80 5.03
C ALA A 8 -26.81 -13.86 3.83
N ARG A 9 -26.23 -12.67 4.10
CA ARG A 9 -25.72 -11.77 3.06
C ARG A 9 -24.61 -12.49 2.29
N GLN A 10 -24.91 -12.95 1.07
CA GLN A 10 -23.89 -13.39 0.13
C GLN A 10 -22.99 -12.19 -0.22
N ARG A 11 -21.69 -12.33 0.03
CA ARG A 11 -20.68 -11.40 -0.49
C ARG A 11 -20.69 -11.49 -2.02
N PRO A 12 -20.68 -10.35 -2.76
CA PRO A 12 -20.66 -10.40 -4.21
C PRO A 12 -19.39 -11.10 -4.68
N LYS A 13 -19.54 -12.04 -5.63
CA LYS A 13 -18.42 -12.64 -6.35
C LYS A 13 -17.68 -11.51 -7.07
N GLN A 14 -16.43 -11.26 -6.72
CA GLN A 14 -15.57 -10.38 -7.52
C GLN A 14 -15.60 -10.88 -8.97
N SER A 15 -15.87 -10.00 -9.94
CA SER A 15 -15.84 -10.38 -11.34
C SER A 15 -14.44 -10.89 -11.70
N ALA A 16 -14.33 -11.88 -12.60
CA ALA A 16 -13.04 -12.40 -13.03
C ALA A 16 -12.10 -11.29 -13.57
N LEU A 17 -12.66 -10.18 -14.07
CA LEU A 17 -11.95 -8.98 -14.49
C LEU A 17 -11.32 -8.18 -13.34
N ALA A 18 -11.91 -8.20 -12.14
CA ALA A 18 -11.37 -7.46 -10.99
C ALA A 18 -10.02 -8.03 -10.50
N VAL A 19 -9.76 -9.30 -10.79
CA VAL A 19 -8.53 -10.01 -10.41
C VAL A 19 -7.33 -9.57 -11.26
N TYR A 20 -7.58 -9.08 -12.47
CA TYR A 20 -6.55 -8.60 -13.41
C TYR A 20 -6.34 -7.08 -13.36
N ARG A 21 -6.98 -6.38 -12.41
CA ARG A 21 -6.75 -4.95 -12.24
C ARG A 21 -5.34 -4.69 -11.75
N ARG A 22 -4.75 -3.60 -12.23
CA ARG A 22 -3.53 -3.03 -11.65
C ARG A 22 -3.84 -2.56 -10.24
N HIS A 23 -2.87 -2.71 -9.33
CA HIS A 23 -3.08 -2.41 -7.92
C HIS A 23 -2.24 -1.22 -7.51
N CYS A 24 -2.86 -0.34 -6.72
CA CYS A 24 -2.21 0.80 -6.09
C CYS A 24 -2.81 0.95 -4.70
N VAL A 25 -1.94 1.10 -3.70
CA VAL A 25 -2.34 1.53 -2.36
C VAL A 25 -2.29 3.05 -2.33
N VAL A 26 -3.38 3.67 -1.89
CA VAL A 26 -3.42 5.11 -1.58
C VAL A 26 -3.83 5.27 -0.13
N LYS A 27 -2.97 5.90 0.67
CA LYS A 27 -3.26 6.28 2.06
C LYS A 27 -3.42 7.78 2.13
N ILE A 28 -4.51 8.23 2.77
CA ILE A 28 -4.88 9.64 2.85
C ILE A 28 -5.01 10.02 4.31
N ALA A 29 -4.44 11.15 4.67
CA ALA A 29 -4.63 11.79 5.96
C ALA A 29 -4.57 13.31 5.79
N TYR A 30 -4.98 14.05 6.81
CA TYR A 30 -4.81 15.50 6.82
C TYR A 30 -4.35 15.98 8.19
N ASN A 31 -3.76 17.16 8.21
CA ASN A 31 -3.39 17.88 9.42
C ASN A 31 -4.03 19.25 9.38
N ARG A 32 -4.91 19.55 10.34
CA ARG A 32 -5.33 20.92 10.59
C ARG A 32 -4.20 21.70 11.23
N GLN A 33 -4.24 23.01 11.06
CA GLN A 33 -3.16 23.90 11.49
C GLN A 33 -2.89 23.91 13.01
N LYS A 34 -3.86 23.47 13.84
CA LYS A 34 -3.70 23.40 15.30
C LYS A 34 -2.57 22.42 15.67
N GLY A 35 -1.44 22.96 16.15
CA GLY A 35 -0.27 22.18 16.57
C GLY A 35 0.90 22.09 15.55
N LYS A 36 1.19 23.20 14.86
CA LYS A 36 2.37 23.51 14.01
C LYS A 36 3.41 22.38 13.83
N THR A 37 3.26 21.57 12.77
CA THR A 37 4.20 20.48 12.42
C THR A 37 4.39 20.26 10.91
N TRP A 38 3.83 21.11 10.03
CA TRP A 38 3.86 20.85 8.58
C TRP A 38 5.27 20.98 8.00
N ARG A 39 6.00 22.03 8.39
CA ARG A 39 7.42 22.20 8.01
C ARG A 39 8.28 21.03 8.47
N GLU A 40 8.12 20.59 9.73
CA GLU A 40 8.84 19.43 10.28
C GLU A 40 8.53 18.15 9.51
N ARG A 41 7.26 17.97 9.11
CA ARG A 41 6.85 16.84 8.27
C ARG A 41 7.53 16.86 6.91
N ALA A 42 7.56 18.00 6.22
CA ALA A 42 8.24 18.13 4.94
C ALA A 42 9.75 17.86 5.07
N ARG A 43 10.38 18.34 6.15
CA ARG A 43 11.79 18.03 6.47
C ARG A 43 12.03 16.54 6.66
N TYR A 44 11.14 15.85 7.34
CA TYR A 44 11.26 14.40 7.54
C TYR A 44 11.24 13.65 6.20
N LEU A 45 10.27 13.95 5.33
CA LEU A 45 10.15 13.29 4.02
C LEU A 45 11.41 13.51 3.15
N THR A 46 11.94 14.73 3.15
CA THR A 46 13.13 15.09 2.38
C THR A 46 14.43 14.48 2.91
N ARG A 47 14.50 14.08 4.19
CA ARG A 47 15.67 13.40 4.77
C ARG A 47 15.80 11.96 4.31
N GLU A 48 14.70 11.23 4.15
CA GLU A 48 14.75 9.82 3.70
C GLU A 48 15.33 9.66 2.28
N HIS A 49 15.29 10.72 1.47
CA HIS A 49 15.87 10.74 0.12
C HIS A 49 17.35 11.18 0.09
N ALA A 50 17.88 11.72 1.20
CA ALA A 50 19.22 12.28 1.27
C ALA A 50 20.31 11.19 1.45
N GLN A 51 20.37 10.21 0.54
CA GLN A 51 21.53 9.32 0.42
C GLN A 51 22.70 9.95 -0.36
N THR A 52 22.48 11.11 -1.00
CA THR A 52 23.55 11.89 -1.65
C THR A 52 23.89 13.14 -0.83
N PRO A 53 25.10 13.25 -0.25
CA PRO A 53 25.53 14.44 0.47
C PRO A 53 25.46 15.69 -0.43
N GLY A 54 24.59 16.65 -0.10
CA GLY A 54 24.44 17.93 -0.82
C GLY A 54 23.12 18.13 -1.57
N ALA A 55 22.32 17.09 -1.78
CA ALA A 55 20.99 17.20 -2.37
C ALA A 55 19.97 17.69 -1.32
N ARG A 56 19.79 19.01 -1.18
CA ARG A 56 18.75 19.56 -0.31
C ARG A 56 17.38 19.26 -0.93
N GLY A 57 16.59 18.41 -0.25
CA GLY A 57 15.13 18.34 -0.31
C GLY A 57 14.47 18.55 -1.67
N ILE A 58 14.93 17.80 -2.67
CA ILE A 58 14.47 17.88 -4.06
C ILE A 58 13.12 17.17 -4.17
N GLY A 59 12.04 17.91 -3.92
CA GLY A 59 10.70 17.48 -4.29
C GLY A 59 10.40 17.83 -5.75
N PHE A 60 9.22 17.46 -6.19
CA PHE A 60 8.66 17.84 -7.48
C PHE A 60 7.22 18.35 -7.31
N ASP A 61 6.75 19.14 -8.27
CA ASP A 61 5.36 19.56 -8.39
C ASP A 61 4.83 19.28 -9.81
N ALA A 62 3.73 19.91 -10.17
CA ALA A 62 3.10 19.77 -11.47
C ALA A 62 4.03 20.11 -12.66
N GLU A 63 5.02 20.99 -12.47
CA GLU A 63 5.83 21.57 -13.54
C GLU A 63 7.34 21.41 -13.33
N HIS A 64 7.79 21.18 -12.09
CA HIS A 64 9.20 21.23 -11.72
C HIS A 64 9.66 19.97 -10.97
N ASP A 65 10.88 19.53 -11.22
CA ASP A 65 11.49 18.33 -10.61
C ASP A 65 12.47 18.61 -9.46
N GLN A 66 12.75 19.89 -9.20
CA GLN A 66 13.74 20.32 -8.21
C GLN A 66 13.25 21.52 -7.40
N ILE A 67 12.26 21.26 -6.55
CA ILE A 67 11.67 22.29 -5.68
C ILE A 67 12.03 22.07 -4.22
N ASP A 68 12.14 23.17 -3.46
CA ASP A 68 12.27 23.13 -2.02
C ASP A 68 10.87 22.90 -1.39
N MET A 69 10.51 21.61 -1.28
CA MET A 69 9.26 21.18 -0.66
C MET A 69 9.08 21.78 0.75
N VAL A 70 10.16 21.91 1.52
CA VAL A 70 10.10 22.42 2.90
C VAL A 70 9.74 23.89 2.91
N ALA A 71 10.32 24.68 2.00
CA ALA A 71 10.00 26.10 1.86
C ALA A 71 8.54 26.31 1.42
N ILE A 72 8.05 25.53 0.46
CA ILE A 72 6.67 25.60 -0.03
C ILE A 72 5.67 25.30 1.10
N VAL A 73 5.84 24.18 1.80
CA VAL A 73 4.94 23.79 2.90
C VAL A 73 5.00 24.78 4.07
N ASP A 74 6.18 25.35 4.36
CA ASP A 74 6.33 26.42 5.36
C ASP A 74 5.60 27.71 4.95
N ALA A 75 5.61 28.06 3.66
CA ALA A 75 4.87 29.20 3.16
C ALA A 75 3.35 29.03 3.34
N TRP A 76 2.80 27.86 2.98
CA TRP A 76 1.39 27.53 3.23
C TRP A 76 1.02 27.64 4.71
N GLN A 77 1.87 27.10 5.59
CA GLN A 77 1.64 27.18 7.04
C GLN A 77 1.64 28.64 7.55
N LYS A 78 2.49 29.51 7.00
CA LYS A 78 2.56 30.94 7.35
C LYS A 78 1.40 31.76 6.80
N GLN A 79 0.74 31.28 5.75
CA GLN A 79 -0.46 31.89 5.17
C GLN A 79 -1.74 31.56 5.95
N ASP A 80 -1.64 30.83 7.07
CA ASP A 80 -2.78 30.43 7.90
C ASP A 80 -3.76 29.50 7.16
N ASP A 81 -3.24 28.70 6.23
CA ASP A 81 -4.04 27.71 5.50
C ASP A 81 -4.69 26.71 6.48
N PRO A 82 -5.94 26.28 6.22
CA PRO A 82 -6.75 25.54 7.19
C PRO A 82 -6.23 24.12 7.46
N LEU A 83 -5.70 23.46 6.43
CA LEU A 83 -5.20 22.10 6.51
C LEU A 83 -4.14 21.79 5.45
N LEU A 84 -3.42 20.69 5.68
CA LEU A 84 -2.54 20.04 4.72
C LEU A 84 -3.02 18.61 4.50
N TRP A 85 -3.40 18.27 3.26
CA TRP A 85 -3.67 16.89 2.88
C TRP A 85 -2.36 16.15 2.60
N ARG A 86 -2.34 14.86 2.95
CA ARG A 86 -1.18 13.99 2.79
C ARG A 86 -1.60 12.69 2.15
N PHE A 87 -0.90 12.35 1.08
CA PHE A 87 -1.09 11.16 0.30
C PHE A 87 0.18 10.32 0.32
N ILE A 88 0.00 9.00 0.43
CA ILE A 88 1.03 8.02 0.11
C ILE A 88 0.49 7.19 -1.03
N ILE A 89 1.14 7.25 -2.19
CA ILE A 89 0.73 6.59 -3.42
C ILE A 89 1.77 5.50 -3.71
N SER A 90 1.37 4.23 -3.62
CA SER A 90 2.26 3.08 -3.79
C SER A 90 1.64 2.10 -4.79
N PRO A 91 1.97 2.26 -6.09
CA PRO A 91 1.66 1.29 -7.13
C PRO A 91 2.41 -0.03 -6.90
N ASP A 92 1.76 -1.18 -7.17
CA ASP A 92 2.45 -2.48 -7.21
C ASP A 92 3.48 -2.55 -8.35
N ASP A 93 3.24 -1.78 -9.42
CA ASP A 93 4.05 -1.72 -10.65
C ASP A 93 5.00 -0.51 -10.67
N ALA A 94 5.34 0.05 -9.51
CA ALA A 94 6.13 1.28 -9.39
C ALA A 94 7.50 1.23 -10.11
N ASP A 95 8.10 0.05 -10.28
CA ASP A 95 9.36 -0.14 -11.00
C ASP A 95 9.23 -0.08 -12.52
N ARG A 96 7.99 -0.02 -13.03
CA ARG A 96 7.66 -0.14 -14.47
C ARG A 96 7.04 1.12 -15.03
N ILE A 97 6.82 2.12 -14.19
CA ILE A 97 6.24 3.41 -14.55
C ILE A 97 7.13 4.53 -14.03
N ASP A 98 7.08 5.68 -14.68
CA ASP A 98 7.63 6.90 -14.11
C ASP A 98 6.68 7.39 -13.00
N LEU A 99 7.12 7.27 -11.74
CA LEU A 99 6.30 7.64 -10.59
C LEU A 99 5.98 9.13 -10.53
N ARG A 100 6.85 10.00 -11.04
CA ARG A 100 6.64 11.45 -11.01
C ARG A 100 5.57 11.83 -12.01
N GLU A 101 5.69 11.35 -13.25
CA GLU A 101 4.67 11.55 -14.29
C GLU A 101 3.32 10.94 -13.89
N HIS A 102 3.32 9.75 -13.29
CA HIS A 102 2.10 9.12 -12.77
C HIS A 102 1.39 10.01 -11.73
N VAL A 103 2.14 10.62 -10.80
CA VAL A 103 1.57 11.50 -9.78
C VAL A 103 1.11 12.84 -10.35
N ARG A 104 1.82 13.41 -11.34
CA ARG A 104 1.38 14.60 -12.06
C ARG A 104 0.03 14.36 -12.75
N GLU A 105 -0.09 13.24 -13.44
CA GLU A 105 -1.33 12.90 -14.12
C GLU A 105 -2.47 12.57 -13.13
N LEU A 106 -2.17 11.88 -12.04
CA LEU A 106 -3.15 11.64 -10.99
C LEU A 106 -3.67 12.97 -10.41
N ALA A 107 -2.78 13.92 -10.10
CA ALA A 107 -3.16 15.25 -9.62
C ALA A 107 -4.01 16.01 -10.66
N ALA A 108 -3.64 15.97 -11.94
CA ALA A 108 -4.43 16.60 -13.00
C ALA A 108 -5.84 15.99 -13.15
N ASN A 109 -5.98 14.66 -12.96
CA ASN A 109 -7.30 14.03 -12.89
C ASN A 109 -8.08 14.47 -11.65
N MET A 110 -7.41 14.58 -10.50
CA MET A 110 -8.04 15.09 -9.28
C MET A 110 -8.55 16.53 -9.45
N GLU A 111 -7.79 17.40 -10.12
CA GLU A 111 -8.24 18.76 -10.44
C GLU A 111 -9.53 18.76 -11.28
N ARG A 112 -9.61 17.87 -12.29
CA ARG A 112 -10.80 17.73 -13.14
C ARG A 112 -12.02 17.27 -12.33
N ASP A 113 -11.84 16.27 -11.48
CA ASP A 113 -12.94 15.71 -10.67
C ASP A 113 -13.43 16.72 -9.61
N LEU A 114 -12.52 17.50 -9.02
CA LEU A 114 -12.84 18.46 -7.96
C LEU A 114 -13.28 19.84 -8.50
N GLY A 115 -13.05 20.10 -9.79
CA GLY A 115 -13.34 21.38 -10.43
C GLY A 115 -12.58 22.56 -9.83
N THR A 116 -11.33 22.34 -9.42
CA THR A 116 -10.43 23.36 -8.86
C THR A 116 -8.99 22.98 -9.17
N ARG A 117 -8.11 23.97 -9.33
CA ARG A 117 -6.67 23.72 -9.31
C ARG A 117 -6.21 23.26 -7.93
N LEU A 118 -5.18 22.42 -7.91
CA LEU A 118 -4.54 21.90 -6.72
C LEU A 118 -3.11 22.41 -6.65
N GLU A 119 -2.76 23.05 -5.53
CA GLU A 119 -1.37 23.35 -5.22
C GLU A 119 -0.77 22.18 -4.41
N TRP A 120 0.29 21.56 -4.92
CA TRP A 120 0.85 20.36 -4.31
C TRP A 120 2.36 20.25 -4.53
N THR A 121 3.00 19.47 -3.68
CA THR A 121 4.41 19.09 -3.79
C THR A 121 4.56 17.63 -3.38
N ALA A 122 5.45 16.90 -4.03
CA ALA A 122 5.64 15.48 -3.82
C ALA A 122 7.12 15.07 -3.82
N ILE A 123 7.38 13.89 -3.27
CA ILE A 123 8.69 13.26 -3.25
C ILE A 123 8.53 11.75 -3.39
N ASP A 124 9.29 11.17 -4.31
CA ASP A 124 9.38 9.75 -4.56
C ASP A 124 10.41 9.09 -3.63
N HIS A 125 10.04 7.96 -3.02
CA HIS A 125 10.91 7.18 -2.16
C HIS A 125 11.16 5.82 -2.82
N HIS A 126 12.45 5.49 -2.92
CA HIS A 126 12.95 4.21 -3.45
C HIS A 126 13.73 3.44 -2.38
N PRO A 127 13.11 3.05 -1.25
CA PRO A 127 13.80 2.27 -0.24
C PRO A 127 14.10 0.86 -0.77
N GLU A 128 15.32 0.36 -0.54
CA GLU A 128 15.73 -1.00 -0.95
C GLU A 128 14.84 -2.11 -0.37
N THR A 129 14.13 -1.82 0.73
CA THR A 129 13.38 -2.81 1.54
C THR A 129 11.87 -2.61 1.55
N GLU A 130 11.34 -1.59 0.87
CA GLU A 130 9.89 -1.37 0.73
C GLU A 130 9.52 -1.06 -0.71
N ASN A 131 8.24 -1.18 -1.05
CA ASN A 131 7.77 -0.81 -2.39
C ASN A 131 8.01 0.68 -2.64
N HIS A 132 8.46 1.02 -3.85
CA HIS A 132 8.57 2.40 -4.28
C HIS A 132 7.23 3.12 -4.15
N HIS A 133 7.25 4.34 -3.61
CA HIS A 133 6.05 5.10 -3.33
C HIS A 133 6.32 6.60 -3.32
N VAL A 134 5.26 7.38 -3.51
CA VAL A 134 5.32 8.84 -3.48
C VAL A 134 4.58 9.38 -2.27
N HIS A 135 5.22 10.29 -1.56
CA HIS A 135 4.58 11.17 -0.60
C HIS A 135 4.17 12.46 -1.29
N MET A 136 2.86 12.72 -1.40
CA MET A 136 2.33 13.96 -1.98
C MET A 136 1.61 14.77 -0.89
N LEU A 137 1.95 16.04 -0.80
CA LEU A 137 1.35 17.02 0.10
C LEU A 137 0.53 18.00 -0.74
N VAL A 138 -0.75 18.14 -0.43
CA VAL A 138 -1.67 19.03 -1.17
C VAL A 138 -2.16 20.11 -0.20
N ARG A 139 -2.07 21.35 -0.64
CA ARG A 139 -2.56 22.53 0.08
C ARG A 139 -4.08 22.41 0.29
N GLY A 140 -4.55 22.72 1.49
CA GLY A 140 -5.96 22.64 1.86
C GLY A 140 -6.85 23.78 1.37
N VAL A 141 -6.48 24.46 0.29
CA VAL A 141 -7.14 25.68 -0.20
C VAL A 141 -7.39 25.53 -1.70
N ARG A 142 -8.61 25.87 -2.12
CA ARG A 142 -9.05 25.90 -3.52
C ARG A 142 -8.56 27.17 -4.24
N ASP A 143 -8.68 27.19 -5.55
CA ASP A 143 -8.40 28.39 -6.36
C ASP A 143 -9.33 29.58 -6.04
N ASP A 144 -10.53 29.33 -5.53
CA ASP A 144 -11.47 30.33 -5.04
C ASP A 144 -11.22 30.78 -3.57
N GLY A 145 -10.16 30.26 -2.94
CA GLY A 145 -9.74 30.59 -1.58
C GLY A 145 -10.51 29.86 -0.48
N ARG A 146 -11.48 28.99 -0.79
CA ARG A 146 -12.18 28.18 0.22
C ARG A 146 -11.35 26.96 0.63
N GLU A 147 -11.72 26.33 1.75
CA GLU A 147 -11.11 25.07 2.18
C GLU A 147 -11.32 23.98 1.11
N LEU A 148 -10.27 23.24 0.80
CA LEU A 148 -10.31 22.08 -0.09
C LEU A 148 -10.89 20.89 0.66
N GLU A 149 -12.15 20.58 0.39
CA GLU A 149 -12.84 19.40 0.92
C GLU A 149 -12.76 18.23 -0.07
N LEU A 150 -12.52 17.02 0.45
CA LEU A 150 -12.53 15.78 -0.32
C LEU A 150 -13.66 14.90 0.19
N ASP A 151 -14.57 14.52 -0.70
CA ASP A 151 -15.70 13.67 -0.35
C ASP A 151 -15.27 12.31 0.16
N ARG A 152 -16.07 11.74 1.08
CA ARG A 152 -15.77 10.46 1.73
C ARG A 152 -15.53 9.33 0.73
N ASP A 153 -16.32 9.25 -0.32
CA ASP A 153 -16.20 8.19 -1.33
C ASP A 153 -14.95 8.38 -2.20
N TYR A 154 -14.59 9.65 -2.46
CA TYR A 154 -13.38 10.00 -3.18
C TYR A 154 -12.11 9.61 -2.39
N ILE A 155 -12.13 9.83 -1.07
CA ILE A 155 -11.09 9.36 -0.14
C ILE A 155 -11.08 7.82 -0.05
N ALA A 156 -12.26 7.20 0.05
CA ALA A 156 -12.38 5.77 0.32
C ALA A 156 -11.88 4.92 -0.86
N THR A 157 -12.27 5.26 -2.08
CA THR A 157 -11.94 4.51 -3.29
C THR A 157 -11.58 5.37 -4.49
N GLY A 158 -12.18 6.55 -4.68
CA GLY A 158 -12.04 7.35 -5.91
C GLY A 158 -10.59 7.57 -6.37
N ILE A 159 -9.74 8.13 -5.51
CA ILE A 159 -8.33 8.41 -5.85
C ILE A 159 -7.55 7.13 -6.14
N ARG A 160 -7.86 6.04 -5.42
CA ARG A 160 -7.24 4.73 -5.64
C ARG A 160 -7.63 4.18 -7.00
N ASP A 161 -8.91 4.25 -7.35
CA ASP A 161 -9.45 3.72 -8.60
C ASP A 161 -8.93 4.53 -9.80
N LEU A 162 -8.77 5.85 -9.65
CA LEU A 162 -8.11 6.71 -10.65
C LEU A 162 -6.66 6.26 -10.89
N SER A 163 -5.87 6.14 -9.82
CA SER A 163 -4.47 5.70 -9.91
C SER A 163 -4.35 4.33 -10.59
N GLN A 164 -5.21 3.37 -10.21
CA GLN A 164 -5.23 2.04 -10.84
C GLN A 164 -5.60 2.09 -12.32
N SER A 165 -6.55 2.95 -12.70
CA SER A 165 -6.98 3.11 -14.09
C SER A 165 -5.89 3.74 -14.97
N LEU A 166 -5.10 4.68 -14.44
CA LEU A 166 -3.95 5.25 -15.14
C LEU A 166 -2.88 4.19 -15.41
N ILE A 167 -2.53 3.39 -14.40
CA ILE A 167 -1.54 2.31 -14.56
C ILE A 167 -2.06 1.25 -15.55
N GLU A 168 -3.34 0.91 -15.49
CA GLU A 168 -3.95 -0.05 -16.42
C GLU A 168 -3.99 0.49 -17.85
N ARG A 169 -4.18 1.79 -18.06
CA ARG A 169 -4.07 2.40 -19.38
C ARG A 169 -2.66 2.26 -19.94
N ASP A 170 -1.63 2.46 -19.13
CA ASP A 170 -0.24 2.51 -19.57
C ASP A 170 0.37 1.11 -19.75
N LEU A 171 0.05 0.18 -18.84
CA LEU A 171 0.62 -1.17 -18.83
C LEU A 171 -0.34 -2.26 -19.31
N GLY A 172 -1.59 -1.90 -19.61
CA GLY A 172 -2.67 -2.86 -19.81
C GLY A 172 -3.10 -3.56 -18.51
N PRO A 173 -4.09 -4.48 -18.61
CA PRO A 173 -4.47 -5.32 -17.48
C PRO A 173 -3.28 -6.15 -17.01
N ARG A 174 -3.29 -6.48 -15.73
CA ARG A 174 -2.31 -7.36 -15.11
C ARG A 174 -2.38 -8.74 -15.77
N GLN A 175 -1.22 -9.33 -16.08
CA GLN A 175 -1.12 -10.65 -16.70
C GLN A 175 -0.93 -11.76 -15.65
N GLU A 176 -1.28 -12.99 -16.00
CA GLU A 176 -1.20 -14.12 -15.07
C GLU A 176 0.21 -14.33 -14.50
N HIS A 177 1.26 -14.24 -15.34
CA HIS A 177 2.63 -14.38 -14.87
C HIS A 177 3.04 -13.27 -13.87
N GLU A 178 2.53 -12.04 -14.03
CA GLU A 178 2.78 -10.93 -13.11
C GLU A 178 2.05 -11.14 -11.77
N MET A 179 0.88 -11.78 -11.81
CA MET A 179 0.17 -12.17 -10.60
C MET A 179 0.91 -13.29 -9.86
N LEU A 180 1.41 -14.29 -10.59
CA LEU A 180 2.19 -15.39 -10.02
C LEU A 180 3.49 -14.86 -9.40
N ALA A 181 4.22 -13.97 -10.10
CA ALA A 181 5.43 -13.35 -9.58
C ALA A 181 5.19 -12.55 -8.29
N ALA A 182 4.07 -11.82 -8.19
CA ALA A 182 3.75 -11.11 -6.96
C ALA A 182 3.30 -12.04 -5.83
N ARG A 183 2.58 -13.11 -6.17
CA ARG A 183 2.18 -14.16 -5.21
C ARG A 183 3.40 -14.89 -4.63
N GLU A 184 4.45 -15.08 -5.43
CA GLU A 184 5.72 -15.71 -5.02
C GLU A 184 6.31 -15.04 -3.76
N ARG A 185 6.22 -13.71 -3.65
CA ARG A 185 6.66 -12.96 -2.46
C ARG A 185 5.95 -13.36 -1.17
N GLY A 186 4.79 -14.01 -1.27
CA GLY A 186 4.02 -14.51 -0.14
C GLY A 186 4.52 -15.84 0.43
N ILE A 187 5.36 -16.60 -0.29
CA ILE A 187 5.82 -17.93 0.15
C ILE A 187 6.50 -17.86 1.52
N GLU A 188 7.46 -16.96 1.67
CA GLU A 188 8.24 -16.81 2.92
C GLU A 188 7.82 -15.60 3.76
N ALA A 189 6.64 -15.03 3.47
CA ALA A 189 6.18 -13.85 4.20
C ALA A 189 5.62 -14.22 5.58
N ASN A 190 6.10 -13.53 6.63
CA ASN A 190 5.60 -13.65 8.01
C ASN A 190 4.26 -12.90 8.23
N ASN A 191 3.30 -13.09 7.34
CA ASN A 191 1.96 -12.52 7.43
C ASN A 191 0.94 -13.43 6.73
N TRP A 192 -0.35 -13.11 6.90
CA TRP A 192 -1.44 -13.83 6.22
C TRP A 192 -1.54 -13.41 4.75
N THR A 193 -1.42 -14.37 3.83
CA THR A 193 -1.33 -14.13 2.38
C THR A 193 -2.55 -14.65 1.61
N ASP A 194 -2.56 -14.49 0.29
CA ASP A 194 -3.49 -15.17 -0.60
C ASP A 194 -3.18 -16.67 -0.75
N ILE A 195 -1.92 -17.09 -0.59
CA ILE A 195 -1.55 -18.50 -0.54
C ILE A 195 -2.22 -19.18 0.65
N ASP A 196 -2.16 -18.55 1.83
CA ASP A 196 -2.77 -19.11 3.05
C ASP A 196 -4.29 -19.24 2.92
N ARG A 197 -4.96 -18.28 2.27
CA ARG A 197 -6.39 -18.38 1.95
C ARG A 197 -6.71 -19.54 1.01
N ALA A 198 -5.86 -19.79 0.02
CA ALA A 198 -6.03 -20.93 -0.89
C ALA A 198 -5.85 -22.26 -0.14
N LEU A 199 -4.85 -22.35 0.74
CA LEU A 199 -4.63 -23.51 1.60
C LEU A 199 -5.81 -23.75 2.55
N GLN A 200 -6.32 -22.69 3.19
CA GLN A 200 -7.47 -22.77 4.10
C GLN A 200 -8.75 -23.20 3.38
N TYR A 201 -8.92 -22.83 2.10
CA TYR A 201 -10.03 -23.29 1.27
C TYR A 201 -9.85 -24.75 0.81
N ARG A 202 -8.60 -25.19 0.62
CA ARG A 202 -8.26 -26.54 0.16
C ARG A 202 -8.34 -27.60 1.26
N GLN A 203 -8.11 -27.24 2.53
CA GLN A 203 -8.05 -28.19 3.63
C GLN A 203 -9.36 -28.98 3.80
N ASP A 204 -9.26 -30.22 4.27
CA ASP A 204 -10.41 -31.02 4.66
C ASP A 204 -10.97 -30.64 6.06
N ALA A 205 -11.99 -31.36 6.52
CA ALA A 205 -12.60 -31.13 7.84
C ALA A 205 -11.63 -31.35 9.03
N ASN A 206 -10.51 -32.04 8.81
CA ASN A 206 -9.47 -32.29 9.81
C ASN A 206 -8.29 -31.31 9.68
N GLY A 207 -8.40 -30.29 8.84
CA GLY A 207 -7.35 -29.31 8.57
C GLY A 207 -6.19 -29.86 7.73
N VAL A 208 -6.42 -30.94 6.98
CA VAL A 208 -5.41 -31.57 6.14
C VAL A 208 -5.48 -31.01 4.72
N VAL A 209 -4.35 -30.54 4.22
CA VAL A 209 -4.13 -30.17 2.84
C VAL A 209 -3.33 -31.28 2.15
N ALA A 210 -3.87 -31.83 1.07
CA ALA A 210 -3.21 -32.89 0.30
C ALA A 210 -3.14 -32.55 -1.19
N TYR A 211 -2.04 -32.98 -1.83
CA TYR A 211 -1.81 -32.88 -3.26
C TYR A 211 -1.60 -34.26 -3.89
N PRO A 212 -1.96 -34.44 -5.17
CA PRO A 212 -1.85 -35.73 -5.86
C PRO A 212 -0.39 -36.14 -6.17
N GLY A 213 0.58 -35.26 -5.98
CA GLY A 213 2.00 -35.49 -6.26
C GLY A 213 2.75 -34.17 -6.43
N PRO A 214 3.99 -34.19 -6.95
CA PRO A 214 4.79 -32.97 -7.16
C PRO A 214 4.19 -32.08 -8.26
N PRO A 215 4.38 -30.74 -8.17
CA PRO A 215 3.89 -29.80 -9.18
C PRO A 215 4.59 -30.01 -10.53
N ARG A 216 3.81 -29.90 -11.62
CA ARG A 216 4.31 -29.96 -13.00
C ARG A 216 4.50 -28.55 -13.58
N VAL A 217 5.15 -28.46 -14.74
CA VAL A 217 5.26 -27.20 -15.51
C VAL A 217 3.86 -26.61 -15.74
N GLY A 218 3.71 -25.30 -15.47
CA GLY A 218 2.42 -24.60 -15.55
C GLY A 218 1.53 -24.75 -14.31
N GLN A 219 1.96 -25.47 -13.27
CA GLN A 219 1.26 -25.55 -11.98
C GLN A 219 1.89 -24.66 -10.91
N ASP A 220 2.26 -23.43 -11.28
CA ASP A 220 2.96 -22.48 -10.41
C ASP A 220 2.22 -22.24 -9.08
N ARG A 221 0.89 -22.11 -9.10
CA ARG A 221 0.10 -21.92 -7.86
C ARG A 221 0.26 -23.06 -6.88
N MET A 222 0.27 -24.30 -7.38
CA MET A 222 0.46 -25.51 -6.58
C MET A 222 1.89 -25.60 -6.04
N ARG A 223 2.90 -25.26 -6.86
CA ARG A 223 4.29 -25.15 -6.40
C ARG A 223 4.40 -24.17 -5.24
N GLN A 224 3.93 -22.94 -5.43
CA GLN A 224 3.94 -21.88 -4.41
C GLN A 224 3.16 -22.27 -3.15
N GLU A 225 2.04 -23.01 -3.29
CA GLU A 225 1.28 -23.54 -2.15
C GLU A 225 2.08 -24.59 -1.35
N ILE A 226 2.80 -25.48 -2.03
CA ILE A 226 3.67 -26.48 -1.39
C ILE A 226 4.87 -25.82 -0.71
N GLU A 227 5.54 -24.89 -1.39
CA GLU A 227 6.66 -24.12 -0.82
C GLU A 227 6.21 -23.30 0.39
N ARG A 228 5.00 -22.73 0.35
CA ARG A 228 4.40 -22.06 1.51
C ARG A 228 4.13 -23.03 2.66
N LEU A 229 3.63 -24.24 2.40
CA LEU A 229 3.43 -25.25 3.44
C LEU A 229 4.76 -25.66 4.09
N ASP A 230 5.82 -25.80 3.30
CA ASP A 230 7.18 -26.06 3.81
C ASP A 230 7.69 -24.90 4.69
N TYR A 231 7.42 -23.66 4.30
CA TYR A 231 7.73 -22.50 5.12
C TYR A 231 6.93 -22.47 6.43
N LEU A 232 5.62 -22.72 6.38
CA LEU A 232 4.76 -22.79 7.56
C LEU A 232 5.17 -23.93 8.50
N GLU A 233 5.69 -25.05 7.99
CA GLU A 233 6.25 -26.12 8.79
C GLU A 233 7.47 -25.65 9.61
N ARG A 234 8.37 -24.84 9.02
CA ARG A 234 9.49 -24.24 9.77
C ARG A 234 9.03 -23.29 10.89
N LEU A 235 7.86 -22.69 10.74
CA LEU A 235 7.23 -21.83 11.77
C LEU A 235 6.38 -22.62 12.78
N SER A 236 6.33 -23.95 12.68
CA SER A 236 5.41 -24.80 13.46
C SER A 236 3.92 -24.49 13.25
N LEU A 237 3.56 -23.93 12.09
CA LEU A 237 2.17 -23.59 11.71
C LEU A 237 1.55 -24.61 10.75
N ALA A 238 2.34 -25.53 10.24
CA ALA A 238 1.89 -26.74 9.57
C ALA A 238 2.77 -27.93 10.02
N SER A 239 2.30 -29.14 9.78
CA SER A 239 3.09 -30.36 10.02
C SER A 239 2.91 -31.31 8.86
N ARG A 240 4.01 -31.78 8.28
CA ARG A 240 3.96 -32.81 7.24
C ARG A 240 3.51 -34.14 7.83
N ILE A 241 2.45 -34.72 7.26
CA ILE A 241 1.86 -36.00 7.70
C ILE A 241 1.94 -37.08 6.62
N GLY A 242 2.47 -36.75 5.45
CA GLY A 242 2.71 -37.67 4.34
C GLY A 242 3.58 -37.03 3.25
N GLU A 243 3.83 -37.77 2.17
CA GLU A 243 4.70 -37.33 1.07
C GLU A 243 4.19 -36.05 0.39
N SER A 244 2.87 -35.89 0.27
CA SER A 244 2.21 -34.72 -0.32
C SER A 244 1.02 -34.23 0.51
N SER A 245 1.12 -34.39 1.84
CA SER A 245 0.04 -34.02 2.78
C SER A 245 0.57 -33.33 4.03
N TRP A 246 -0.09 -32.24 4.41
CA TRP A 246 0.23 -31.43 5.58
C TRP A 246 -1.03 -31.18 6.39
N ARG A 247 -0.90 -31.15 7.72
CA ARG A 247 -1.92 -30.66 8.62
C ARG A 247 -1.61 -29.21 8.97
N LEU A 248 -2.54 -28.30 8.71
CA LEU A 248 -2.44 -26.91 9.18
C LEU A 248 -2.70 -26.87 10.69
N SER A 249 -1.94 -26.03 11.40
CA SER A 249 -2.26 -25.76 12.81
C SER A 249 -3.62 -25.07 12.91
N PRO A 250 -4.50 -25.40 13.87
CA PRO A 250 -5.78 -24.70 14.03
C PRO A 250 -5.66 -23.18 14.24
N ASP A 251 -4.51 -22.71 14.73
CA ASP A 251 -4.22 -21.30 15.02
C ASP A 251 -3.35 -20.60 13.95
N HIS A 252 -3.04 -21.26 12.83
CA HIS A 252 -2.13 -20.74 11.80
C HIS A 252 -2.47 -19.32 11.33
N GLU A 253 -3.76 -19.03 11.08
CA GLU A 253 -4.21 -17.70 10.68
C GLU A 253 -3.97 -16.66 11.79
N GLN A 254 -4.31 -16.99 13.04
CA GLN A 254 -4.11 -16.09 14.17
C GLN A 254 -2.63 -15.78 14.33
N LYS A 255 -1.76 -16.79 14.28
CA LYS A 255 -0.32 -16.61 14.46
C LYS A 255 0.32 -15.77 13.35
N LEU A 256 -0.05 -16.01 12.09
CA LEU A 256 0.45 -15.20 10.97
C LEU A 256 -0.01 -13.74 11.09
N ARG A 257 -1.22 -13.49 11.60
CA ARG A 257 -1.70 -12.13 11.90
C ARG A 257 -0.98 -11.49 13.10
N GLU A 258 -0.55 -12.28 14.08
CA GLU A 258 0.31 -11.83 15.19
C GLU A 258 1.70 -11.42 14.68
N LEU A 259 2.36 -12.28 13.90
CA LEU A 259 3.66 -11.99 13.29
C LEU A 259 3.61 -10.72 12.43
N GLN A 260 2.54 -10.54 11.65
CA GLN A 260 2.32 -9.32 10.90
C GLN A 260 2.24 -8.09 11.82
N ARG A 261 1.45 -8.16 12.90
CA ARG A 261 1.29 -7.06 13.86
C ARG A 261 2.60 -6.70 14.53
N ASP A 262 3.38 -7.68 14.96
CA ASP A 262 4.66 -7.45 15.61
C ASP A 262 5.65 -6.76 14.67
N ARG A 263 5.71 -7.20 13.41
CA ARG A 263 6.50 -6.53 12.36
C ARG A 263 6.02 -5.10 12.14
N ASP A 264 4.71 -4.87 12.08
CA ASP A 264 4.15 -3.54 11.86
C ASP A 264 4.38 -2.62 13.08
N ILE A 265 4.45 -3.15 14.31
CA ILE A 265 4.85 -2.42 15.52
C ILE A 265 6.33 -2.05 15.45
N ILE A 266 7.21 -2.98 15.11
CA ILE A 266 8.65 -2.71 14.96
C ILE A 266 8.86 -1.59 13.94
N LYS A 267 8.25 -1.70 12.75
CA LYS A 267 8.32 -0.65 11.73
C LYS A 267 7.79 0.70 12.22
N ARG A 268 6.73 0.71 13.02
CA ARG A 268 6.20 1.95 13.62
C ARG A 268 7.19 2.54 14.61
N LEU A 269 7.73 1.73 15.52
CA LEU A 269 8.68 2.17 16.53
C LEU A 269 9.99 2.64 15.89
N GLU A 270 10.46 2.01 14.81
CA GLU A 270 11.61 2.49 14.03
C GLU A 270 11.35 3.88 13.45
N ARG A 271 10.19 4.08 12.81
CA ARG A 271 9.76 5.39 12.30
C ARG A 271 9.65 6.43 13.43
N GLU A 272 9.11 6.07 14.58
CA GLU A 272 8.98 6.96 15.74
C GLU A 272 10.33 7.26 16.42
N ARG A 273 11.22 6.27 16.55
CA ARG A 273 12.57 6.43 17.12
C ARG A 273 13.43 7.31 16.24
N GLN A 274 13.34 7.15 14.92
CA GLN A 274 13.99 8.02 13.95
C GLN A 274 13.44 9.46 14.03
N GLN A 275 12.15 9.63 14.35
CA GLN A 275 11.55 10.94 14.64
C GLN A 275 11.95 11.52 16.02
N GLY A 276 12.27 10.68 17.00
CA GLY A 276 12.56 11.07 18.40
C GLY A 276 14.03 11.35 18.71
N LEU A 277 14.96 10.51 18.24
CA LEU A 277 16.41 10.70 18.44
C LEU A 277 16.96 11.99 17.81
N GLU A 278 16.25 12.55 16.83
CA GLU A 278 16.63 13.81 16.16
C GLU A 278 15.99 15.05 16.79
N ARG A 279 15.14 14.90 17.82
CA ARG A 279 14.65 16.02 18.66
C ARG A 279 15.61 16.40 19.77
N ASP A 280 16.50 15.48 20.17
CA ASP A 280 17.46 15.65 21.27
C ASP A 280 18.86 16.11 20.79
N VAL A 281 19.01 16.41 19.48
CA VAL A 281 20.29 16.85 18.87
C VAL A 281 20.25 18.34 18.44
N ASP A 282 19.16 19.05 18.74
CA ASP A 282 19.05 20.52 18.67
C ASP A 282 19.11 21.14 20.09
#